data_AF-A0A6J7NMV1-F1
#
_entry.id   AF-A0A6J7NMV1-F1
#
_cell.length_a   1.000
_cell.length_b   1.000
_cell.length_c   1.000
_cell.angle_alpha   90.00
_cell.angle_beta   90.00
_cell.angle_gamma   90.00
#
_symmetry.space_group_name_H-M   'P 1'
#
loop_
_entity.id
_entity.type
_entity.pdbx_description
1 polymer ?
#
loop_
_entity_poly.entity_id
_entity_poly.type
_entity_poly.pdbx_seq_one_letter_code
_entity_poly.pdbx_strand_id
1 'polypeptide(L)'
;MLPESLDSVVQLGSWPIPPLFRLVQEVASLPIHELYRTLNMGIGMVAVVAVADLTAVQALIPEETWVIGRLTPAPATAPGRQVHLLPA
;
A
#
# COMPACT_ATOMS: atom_id res chain seq x y z
N MET A 1 -10.93 -6.85 3.22
CA MET A 1 -11.75 -5.69 2.80
C MET A 1 -12.00 -4.82 4.02
N LEU A 2 -11.75 -3.52 3.96
CA LEU A 2 -11.93 -2.58 5.10
C LEU A 2 -13.42 -2.42 5.48
N PRO A 3 -13.80 -1.73 6.56
CA PRO A 3 -15.17 -1.20 6.79
C PRO A 3 -15.52 0.04 5.94
N GLU A 4 -16.81 0.39 5.80
CA GLU A 4 -17.24 1.55 4.99
C GLU A 4 -16.85 2.89 5.63
N SER A 5 -16.69 2.89 6.94
CA SER A 5 -16.24 4.04 7.71
C SER A 5 -14.73 4.30 7.62
N LEU A 6 -13.98 3.48 6.87
CA LEU A 6 -12.52 3.52 6.83
C LEU A 6 -11.98 3.51 5.40
N ASP A 7 -11.11 4.48 5.16
CA ASP A 7 -10.21 4.53 4.01
C ASP A 7 -8.81 4.06 4.42
N SER A 8 -7.96 3.81 3.42
CA SER A 8 -6.53 3.59 3.65
C SER A 8 -5.69 4.68 3.02
N VAL A 9 -4.63 5.06 3.72
CA VAL A 9 -3.55 5.91 3.23
C VAL A 9 -2.32 5.03 3.08
N VAL A 10 -1.78 4.95 1.87
CA VAL A 10 -0.53 4.27 1.56
C VAL A 10 0.53 5.31 1.27
N GLN A 11 1.66 5.22 1.98
CA GLN A 11 2.79 6.11 1.78
C GLN A 11 3.74 5.48 0.76
N LEU A 12 3.80 6.06 -0.43
CA LEU A 12 4.72 5.60 -1.47
C LEU A 12 6.17 5.74 -0.98
N GLY A 13 7.05 4.84 -1.40
CA GLY A 13 8.46 4.84 -0.98
C GLY A 13 8.72 4.26 0.42
N SER A 14 7.68 3.82 1.15
CA SER A 14 7.86 3.16 2.45
C SER A 14 8.34 1.70 2.34
N TRP A 15 8.44 1.17 1.12
CA TRP A 15 9.08 -0.11 0.82
C TRP A 15 10.01 0.05 -0.40
N PRO A 16 11.06 -0.77 -0.51
CA PRO A 16 11.92 -0.76 -1.68
C PRO A 16 11.16 -1.27 -2.90
N ILE A 17 11.08 -0.45 -3.95
CA ILE A 17 10.51 -0.88 -5.24
C ILE A 17 11.54 -1.79 -5.93
N PRO A 18 11.19 -3.05 -6.25
CA PRO A 18 12.10 -3.96 -6.92
C PRO A 18 12.65 -3.37 -8.23
N PRO A 19 13.94 -3.57 -8.56
CA PRO A 19 14.56 -2.97 -9.75
C PRO A 19 13.82 -3.27 -11.07
N LEU A 20 13.16 -4.44 -11.16
CA LEU A 20 12.37 -4.82 -12.31
C LEU A 20 11.23 -3.83 -12.61
N PHE A 21 10.55 -3.31 -11.59
CA PHE A 21 9.46 -2.35 -11.80
C PHE A 21 9.94 -0.97 -12.23
N ARG A 22 11.16 -0.57 -11.83
CA ARG A 22 11.81 0.63 -12.37
C ARG A 22 12.10 0.49 -13.85
N LEU A 23 12.63 -0.67 -14.26
CA LEU A 23 12.85 -0.97 -15.68
C LEU A 23 11.54 -1.02 -16.48
N VAL A 24 10.48 -1.64 -15.92
CA VAL A 24 9.16 -1.66 -16.56
C VAL A 24 8.59 -0.25 -16.71
N GLN A 25 8.77 0.62 -15.70
CA GLN A 25 8.35 2.02 -15.80
C GLN A 25 9.07 2.77 -16.93
N GLU A 26 10.37 2.55 -17.07
CA GLU A 26 11.18 3.16 -18.15
C GLU A 26 10.76 2.68 -19.53
N VAL A 27 10.45 1.37 -19.67
CA VAL A 27 10.15 0.76 -20.97
C VAL A 27 8.68 0.95 -21.38
N ALA A 28 7.74 0.91 -20.44
CA ALA A 28 6.32 0.92 -20.73
C ALA A 28 5.78 2.30 -21.17
N SER A 29 6.53 3.39 -20.94
CA SER A 29 6.06 4.78 -21.17
C SER A 29 4.69 5.09 -20.54
N LEU A 30 4.30 4.33 -19.51
CA LEU A 30 3.02 4.51 -18.82
C LEU A 30 3.17 5.51 -17.66
N PRO A 31 2.13 6.30 -17.38
CA PRO A 31 2.09 7.12 -16.18
C PRO A 31 2.22 6.25 -14.93
N ILE A 32 2.95 6.74 -13.91
CA ILE A 32 3.20 5.99 -12.67
C ILE A 32 1.91 5.52 -11.98
N HIS A 33 0.83 6.29 -12.06
CA HIS A 33 -0.46 5.94 -11.47
C HIS A 33 -1.12 4.73 -12.15
N GLU A 34 -0.87 4.50 -13.44
CA GLU A 34 -1.38 3.31 -14.15
C GLU A 34 -0.59 2.05 -13.77
N LEU A 35 0.72 2.20 -13.51
CA LEU A 35 1.56 1.09 -13.03
C LEU A 35 1.08 0.59 -11.66
N TYR A 36 0.79 1.50 -10.71
CA TYR A 36 0.23 1.13 -9.40
C TYR A 36 -1.17 0.49 -9.48
N ARG A 37 -1.93 0.73 -10.56
CA ARG A 37 -3.22 0.08 -10.79
C ARG A 37 -3.10 -1.31 -11.43
N THR A 38 -2.02 -1.54 -12.17
CA THR A 38 -1.84 -2.74 -13.00
C THR A 38 -0.94 -3.78 -12.34
N LEU A 39 0.04 -3.31 -11.58
CA LEU A 39 1.07 -4.12 -10.96
C LEU A 39 1.00 -3.99 -9.45
N ASN A 40 1.41 -5.04 -8.74
CA ASN A 40 1.50 -5.03 -7.28
C ASN A 40 2.62 -4.13 -6.74
N MET A 41 3.53 -3.68 -7.63
CA MET A 41 4.67 -2.81 -7.30
C MET A 41 5.55 -3.34 -6.15
N GLY A 42 5.64 -4.67 -6.04
CA GLY A 42 6.45 -5.37 -5.03
C GLY A 42 5.71 -5.78 -3.76
N ILE A 43 4.44 -5.42 -3.57
CA ILE A 43 3.65 -5.81 -2.40
C ILE A 43 2.64 -6.89 -2.78
N GLY A 44 2.93 -8.15 -2.45
CA GLY A 44 2.05 -9.28 -2.73
C GLY A 44 0.86 -9.42 -1.77
N MET A 45 1.02 -8.92 -0.53
CA MET A 45 0.00 -9.04 0.53
C MET A 45 0.02 -7.80 1.43
N VAL A 46 -1.16 -7.42 1.91
CA VAL A 46 -1.34 -6.33 2.89
C VAL A 46 -2.14 -6.87 4.07
N ALA A 47 -1.61 -6.66 5.28
CA ALA A 47 -2.30 -6.95 6.54
C ALA A 47 -2.60 -5.65 7.27
N VAL A 48 -3.80 -5.56 7.87
CA VAL A 48 -4.19 -4.46 8.76
C VAL A 48 -4.08 -4.98 10.18
N VAL A 49 -3.25 -4.33 10.98
CA VAL A 49 -2.99 -4.72 12.37
C VAL A 49 -3.12 -3.52 13.29
N ALA A 50 -3.44 -3.77 14.57
CA ALA A 50 -3.33 -2.72 15.57
C ALA A 50 -1.86 -2.38 15.80
N VAL A 51 -1.56 -1.12 16.10
CA VAL A 51 -0.18 -0.65 16.32
C VAL A 51 0.51 -1.44 17.44
N ALA A 52 -0.25 -1.82 18.48
CA ALA A 52 0.26 -2.60 19.60
C ALA A 52 0.71 -4.02 19.21
N ASP A 53 0.11 -4.58 18.14
CA ASP A 53 0.39 -5.95 17.70
C ASP A 53 1.46 -6.00 16.60
N LEU A 54 1.92 -4.85 16.09
CA LEU A 54 2.81 -4.76 14.93
C LEU A 54 4.05 -5.64 15.08
N THR A 55 4.79 -5.48 16.18
CA THR A 55 6.04 -6.24 16.42
C THR A 55 5.78 -7.73 16.52
N ALA A 56 4.69 -8.13 17.18
CA ALA A 56 4.32 -9.54 17.32
C ALA A 56 3.97 -10.16 15.97
N VAL A 57 3.21 -9.45 15.14
CA VAL A 57 2.83 -9.93 13.80
C VAL A 57 4.05 -10.00 12.88
N GLN A 58 4.92 -8.99 12.88
CA GLN A 58 6.14 -9.02 12.07
C GLN A 58 7.05 -10.19 12.44
N ALA A 59 7.13 -10.54 13.72
CA ALA A 59 7.93 -11.69 14.18
C ALA A 59 7.39 -13.06 13.70
N LEU A 60 6.11 -13.14 13.30
CA LEU A 60 5.51 -14.37 12.77
C LEU A 60 5.75 -14.56 11.27
N ILE A 61 6.22 -13.54 10.56
CA ILE A 61 6.39 -13.55 9.11
C ILE A 61 7.89 -13.74 8.81
N PRO A 62 8.31 -14.84 8.14
CA PRO A 62 9.72 -15.12 7.85
C PRO A 62 10.28 -14.30 6.66
N GLU A 63 9.56 -13.29 6.21
CA GLU A 63 9.88 -12.41 5.08
C GLU A 63 10.01 -10.95 5.56
N GLU A 64 10.66 -10.11 4.75
CA GLU A 64 10.75 -8.69 5.07
C GLU A 64 9.36 -8.04 5.02
N THR A 65 9.03 -7.22 6.02
CA THR A 65 7.74 -6.55 6.13
C THR A 65 7.94 -5.06 6.36
N TRP A 66 7.06 -4.25 5.79
CA TRP A 66 7.12 -2.79 5.90
C TRP A 66 5.78 -2.25 6.41
N VAL A 67 5.86 -1.21 7.25
CA VAL A 67 4.68 -0.38 7.55
C VAL A 67 4.46 0.54 6.36
N ILE A 68 3.44 0.22 5.56
CA ILE A 68 3.20 0.94 4.30
C ILE A 68 2.18 2.07 4.37
N GLY A 69 1.56 2.26 5.54
CA GLY A 69 0.44 3.19 5.64
C GLY A 69 -0.36 3.06 6.92
N ARG A 70 -1.56 3.65 6.89
CA ARG A 70 -2.51 3.66 8.00
C ARG A 70 -3.95 3.71 7.49
N LEU A 71 -4.88 3.39 8.37
CA LEU A 71 -6.30 3.62 8.12
C LEU A 71 -6.72 5.02 8.59
N THR A 72 -7.68 5.61 7.89
CA THR A 72 -8.26 6.91 8.21
C THR A 72 -9.78 6.84 8.14
N PRO A 73 -10.51 7.68 8.89
CA PRO A 73 -11.95 7.79 8.73
C PRO A 73 -12.31 8.15 7.29
N ALA A 74 -13.27 7.42 6.71
CA ALA A 74 -13.83 7.74 5.40
C ALA A 74 -14.87 8.86 5.53
N PRO A 75 -14.94 9.82 4.58
CA PRO A 75 -16.00 10.82 4.56
C PRO A 75 -17.37 10.16 4.39
N ALA A 76 -18.38 10.60 5.15
CA ALA A 76 -19.74 10.04 5.10
C ALA A 76 -20.41 10.14 3.70
N THR A 77 -19.91 11.03 2.84
CA THR A 77 -20.42 11.28 1.49
C THR A 77 -19.56 10.66 0.38
N ALA A 78 -18.50 9.92 0.71
CA ALA A 78 -17.61 9.34 -0.29
C ALA A 78 -18.26 8.09 -0.94
N PRO A 79 -18.21 7.96 -2.28
CA PRO A 79 -18.73 6.78 -2.96
C PRO A 79 -17.75 5.61 -2.78
N GLY A 80 -17.92 4.87 -1.69
CA GLY A 80 -17.13 3.67 -1.38
C GLY A 80 -15.75 3.95 -0.79
N ARG A 81 -15.01 2.87 -0.52
CA ARG A 81 -13.68 2.92 0.11
C ARG A 81 -12.64 3.45 -0.85
N GLN A 82 -11.83 4.38 -0.37
CA GLN A 82 -10.75 4.98 -1.14
C GLN A 82 -9.38 4.50 -0.61
N VAL A 83 -8.44 4.38 -1.55
CA VAL A 83 -7.02 4.19 -1.25
C VAL A 83 -6.30 5.45 -1.68
N HIS A 84 -5.79 6.19 -0.70
CA HIS A 84 -5.06 7.44 -0.91
C HIS A 84 -3.57 7.12 -1.03
N LEU A 85 -3.00 7.35 -2.22
CA LEU A 85 -1.55 7.20 -2.45
C LEU A 85 -0.87 8.55 -2.18
N LEU A 86 -0.08 8.63 -1.11
CA LEU A 86 0.70 9.82 -0.79
C LEU A 86 2.16 9.65 -1.21
N PRO A 87 2.78 10.65 -1.86
CA PRO A 87 4.22 10.61 -2.10
C PRO A 87 5.02 10.60 -0.78
N ALA A 88 6.24 10.05 -0.83
CA ALA A 88 7.20 10.06 0.27
C ALA A 88 7.57 11.49 0.69
#